data_AF-A0A4Z0PII4-F1
#
_entry.id   AF-A0A4Z0PII4-F1
#
_cell.length_a   1.000
_cell.length_b   1.000
_cell.length_c   1.000
_cell.angle_alpha   90.00
_cell.angle_beta   90.00
_cell.angle_gamma   90.00
#
_symmetry.space_group_name_H-M   'P 1'
#
loop_
_entity.id
_entity.type
_entity.pdbx_description
1 polymer ?
#
loop_
_entity_poly.entity_id
_entity_poly.type
_entity_poly.pdbx_seq_one_letter_code
_entity_poly.pdbx_strand_id
1 'polypeptide(L)'
;MPTSPPPLPLKAAAPPRRFTDLLRHGRYSFTERELMEHLRMTYRTIKQREADPSTLTIAELLRVADLLNEPVQDVIAVVLAEVQAGVTPPAGTTSS
;
A
#
# COMPACT_ATOMS: atom_id res chain seq x y z
N MET A 1 -42.40 8.11 11.92
CA MET A 1 -41.39 8.19 10.84
C MET A 1 -40.21 7.33 11.25
N PRO A 2 -39.70 6.40 10.43
CA PRO A 2 -38.50 5.65 10.78
C PRO A 2 -37.28 6.58 10.69
N THR A 3 -36.62 6.78 11.83
CA THR A 3 -35.37 7.53 11.95
C THR A 3 -34.25 6.73 11.28
N SER A 4 -33.60 7.31 10.27
CA SER A 4 -32.41 6.74 9.63
C SER A 4 -31.33 6.45 10.68
N PRO A 5 -30.63 5.31 10.60
CA PRO A 5 -29.51 5.05 11.49
C PRO A 5 -28.38 6.06 11.25
N PRO A 6 -27.58 6.40 12.29
CA PRO A 6 -26.49 7.33 12.14
C PRO A 6 -25.45 6.79 11.16
N PRO A 7 -24.82 7.66 10.34
CA PRO A 7 -23.72 7.23 9.47
C PRO A 7 -22.58 6.68 10.33
N LEU A 8 -22.08 5.50 9.96
CA LEU A 8 -20.91 4.90 10.60
C LEU A 8 -19.74 5.90 10.51
N PRO A 9 -18.92 6.03 11.56
CA PRO A 9 -17.75 6.89 11.50
C PRO A 9 -16.84 6.37 10.40
N LEU A 10 -16.65 7.19 9.35
CA LEU A 10 -15.58 7.05 8.40
C LEU A 10 -14.29 7.02 9.22
N LYS A 11 -13.74 5.82 9.42
CA LYS A 11 -12.44 5.61 10.07
C LYS A 11 -11.49 6.63 9.46
N ALA A 12 -11.04 7.58 10.29
CA ALA A 12 -10.26 8.72 9.85
C ALA A 12 -9.18 8.19 8.91
N ALA A 13 -9.21 8.66 7.65
CA ALA A 13 -8.27 8.23 6.64
C ALA A 13 -6.88 8.54 7.19
N ALA A 14 -6.18 7.50 7.66
CA ALA A 14 -4.76 7.61 7.91
C ALA A 14 -4.14 8.17 6.61
N PRO A 15 -3.12 9.03 6.70
CA PRO A 15 -2.46 9.57 5.52
C PRO A 15 -2.17 8.42 4.55
N PRO A 16 -2.31 8.63 3.22
CA PRO A 16 -2.17 7.58 2.24
C PRO A 16 -0.82 6.91 2.46
N ARG A 17 -0.85 5.73 3.09
CA ARG A 17 0.37 4.94 3.32
C ARG A 17 0.83 4.53 1.94
N ARG A 18 2.07 4.80 1.59
CA ARG A 18 2.67 4.27 0.37
C ARG A 18 3.21 2.87 0.64
N PHE A 19 3.34 2.06 -0.40
CA PHE A 19 3.98 0.74 -0.30
C PHE A 19 5.38 0.85 0.33
N THR A 20 6.17 1.84 -0.08
CA THR A 20 7.50 2.10 0.50
C THR A 20 7.43 2.43 1.99
N ASP A 21 6.38 3.12 2.45
CA ASP A 21 6.22 3.45 3.86
C ASP A 21 5.93 2.21 4.71
N LEU A 22 5.24 1.21 4.15
CA LEU A 22 5.03 -0.07 4.83
C LEU A 22 6.37 -0.75 5.13
N LEU A 23 7.33 -0.70 4.20
CA LEU A 23 8.62 -1.36 4.33
C LEU A 23 9.65 -0.56 5.12
N ARG A 24 9.63 0.78 5.03
CA ARG A 24 10.70 1.66 5.53
C ARG A 24 10.31 2.48 6.75
N HIS A 25 9.03 2.75 6.94
CA HIS A 25 8.49 3.61 8.01
C HIS A 25 7.43 2.88 8.84
N GLY A 26 7.33 1.56 8.70
CA GLY A 26 6.45 0.71 9.46
C GLY A 26 6.91 0.53 10.91
N ARG A 27 6.18 -0.31 11.65
CA ARG A 27 6.54 -0.70 13.02
C ARG A 27 7.90 -1.40 13.10
N TYR A 28 8.31 -2.03 12.00
CA TYR A 28 9.54 -2.78 11.88
C TYR A 28 10.52 -2.04 10.97
N SER A 29 11.78 -2.01 11.39
CA SER A 29 12.88 -1.53 10.56
C SER A 29 13.65 -2.74 10.05
N PHE A 30 13.62 -2.96 8.74
CA PHE A 30 14.32 -4.08 8.10
C PHE A 30 15.55 -3.57 7.38
N THR A 31 16.67 -4.26 7.56
CA THR A 31 17.84 -4.11 6.71
C THR A 31 17.53 -4.58 5.30
N GLU A 32 18.31 -4.13 4.33
CA GLU A 32 18.11 -4.54 2.94
C GLU A 32 18.26 -6.05 2.74
N ARG A 33 19.18 -6.67 3.49
CA ARG A 33 19.37 -8.13 3.48
C ARG A 33 18.12 -8.86 3.98
N GLU A 34 17.53 -8.41 5.08
CA GLU A 34 16.30 -9.01 5.62
C GLU A 34 15.14 -8.86 4.64
N LEU A 35 14.97 -7.71 4.00
CA LEU A 35 13.95 -7.53 2.95
C LEU A 35 14.16 -8.52 1.80
N MET A 36 15.39 -8.67 1.32
CA MET A 36 15.71 -9.62 0.24
C MET A 36 15.41 -11.07 0.63
N GLU A 37 15.75 -11.46 1.85
CA GLU A 37 15.53 -12.82 2.37
C GLU A 37 14.03 -13.10 2.55
N HIS A 38 13.31 -12.24 3.28
CA HIS A 38 11.89 -12.44 3.59
C HIS A 38 11.00 -12.30 2.36
N LEU A 39 11.25 -11.30 1.52
CA LEU A 39 10.49 -11.11 0.29
C LEU A 39 10.94 -12.09 -0.81
N ARG A 40 12.05 -12.82 -0.62
CA ARG A 40 12.69 -13.67 -1.64
C ARG A 40 12.83 -12.93 -2.96
N MET A 41 13.40 -11.73 -2.89
CA MET A 41 13.60 -10.80 -3.99
C MET A 41 15.04 -10.31 -4.01
N THR A 42 15.49 -9.88 -5.18
CA THR A 42 16.74 -9.11 -5.25
C THR A 42 16.51 -7.67 -4.82
N TYR A 43 17.57 -6.99 -4.37
CA TYR A 43 17.58 -5.55 -4.12
C TYR A 43 16.94 -4.75 -5.28
N ARG A 44 17.35 -5.08 -6.51
CA ARG A 44 16.86 -4.43 -7.73
C ARG A 44 15.35 -4.59 -7.89
N THR A 45 14.84 -5.79 -7.64
CA THR A 45 13.40 -6.08 -7.71
C THR A 45 12.65 -5.28 -6.65
N ILE A 46 13.15 -5.22 -5.42
CA ILE A 46 12.53 -4.43 -4.33
C ILE A 46 12.44 -2.96 -4.74
N LYS A 47 13.55 -2.38 -5.24
CA LYS A 47 13.55 -0.99 -5.73
C LYS A 47 12.59 -0.74 -6.88
N GLN A 48 12.43 -1.70 -7.78
CA GLN A 48 11.45 -1.61 -8.84
C GLN A 48 10.01 -1.61 -8.31
N ARG A 49 9.70 -2.44 -7.31
CA ARG A 49 8.37 -2.48 -6.66
C ARG A 49 8.10 -1.24 -5.81
N GLU A 50 9.11 -0.71 -5.12
CA GLU A 50 9.02 0.56 -4.37
C GLU A 50 8.74 1.76 -5.32
N ALA A 51 9.29 1.73 -6.53
CA ALA A 51 9.07 2.76 -7.54
C ALA A 51 7.73 2.61 -8.28
N ASP A 52 7.32 1.37 -8.56
CA ASP A 52 6.07 1.05 -9.25
C ASP A 52 5.37 -0.16 -8.59
N PRO A 53 4.48 0.10 -7.61
CA PRO A 53 3.78 -0.94 -6.87
C PRO A 53 2.69 -1.64 -7.70
N SER A 54 2.33 -1.13 -8.88
CA SER A 54 1.35 -1.79 -9.78
C SER A 54 1.84 -3.14 -10.31
N THR A 55 3.15 -3.34 -10.27
CA THR A 55 3.81 -4.56 -10.76
C THR A 55 3.92 -5.66 -9.70
N LEU A 56 3.47 -5.41 -8.46
CA LEU A 56 3.46 -6.39 -7.38
C LEU A 56 2.54 -7.57 -7.71
N THR A 57 3.05 -8.80 -7.53
CA THR A 57 2.22 -10.00 -7.65
C THR A 57 1.53 -10.34 -6.33
N ILE A 58 0.46 -11.13 -6.37
CA ILE A 58 -0.23 -11.62 -5.16
C ILE A 58 0.73 -12.38 -4.22
N ALA A 59 1.64 -13.19 -4.76
CA ALA A 59 2.62 -13.91 -3.95
C ALA A 59 3.64 -12.98 -3.27
N GLU A 60 3.93 -11.82 -3.87
CA GLU A 60 4.77 -10.79 -3.26
C GLU A 60 4.02 -10.06 -2.14
N LEU A 61 2.75 -9.73 -2.37
CA LEU A 61 1.89 -9.09 -1.37
C LEU A 61 1.66 -9.98 -0.13
N LEU A 62 1.49 -11.30 -0.33
CA LEU A 62 1.40 -12.26 0.78
C LEU A 62 2.69 -12.28 1.61
N ARG A 63 3.86 -12.28 0.97
CA ARG A 63 5.15 -12.22 1.69
C ARG A 63 5.35 -10.92 2.44
N VAL A 64 4.87 -9.80 1.89
CA VAL A 64 4.89 -8.50 2.57
C VAL A 64 3.97 -8.53 3.80
N ALA A 65 2.76 -9.09 3.66
CA ALA A 65 1.84 -9.26 4.79
C ALA A 65 2.43 -10.12 5.90
N ASP A 66 3.06 -11.25 5.54
CA ASP A 66 3.77 -12.12 6.49
C ASP A 66 4.92 -11.38 7.18
N LEU A 67 5.73 -10.62 6.41
CA LEU A 67 6.86 -9.85 6.94
C LEU A 67 6.40 -8.78 7.94
N LEU A 68 5.32 -8.07 7.63
CA LEU A 68 4.77 -7.00 8.47
C LEU A 68 3.90 -7.54 9.61
N ASN A 69 3.58 -8.83 9.61
CA ASN A 69 2.59 -9.44 10.49
C ASN A 69 1.25 -8.65 10.45
N GLU A 70 0.81 -8.29 9.24
CA GLU A 70 -0.43 -7.57 8.97
C GLU A 70 -1.36 -8.39 8.07
N PRO A 71 -2.69 -8.19 8.13
CA PRO A 71 -3.62 -8.82 7.20
C PRO A 71 -3.31 -8.44 5.74
N VAL A 72 -3.26 -9.42 4.84
CA VAL A 72 -2.96 -9.17 3.42
C VAL A 72 -3.93 -8.17 2.78
N GLN A 73 -5.18 -8.11 3.25
CA GLN A 73 -6.19 -7.16 2.76
C GLN A 73 -5.80 -5.72 3.03
N ASP A 74 -5.15 -5.44 4.17
CA ASP A 74 -4.71 -4.09 4.53
C ASP A 74 -3.52 -3.66 3.66
N VAL A 75 -2.58 -4.58 3.40
CA VAL A 75 -1.46 -4.36 2.48
C VAL A 75 -1.95 -4.12 1.05
N ILE A 76 -2.90 -4.94 0.58
CA ILE A 76 -3.51 -4.78 -0.75
C ILE A 76 -4.23 -3.44 -0.85
N ALA A 77 -5.00 -3.05 0.17
CA ALA A 77 -5.74 -1.78 0.17
C ALA A 77 -4.79 -0.58 0.01
N VAL A 78 -3.64 -0.61 0.70
CA VAL A 78 -2.59 0.41 0.56
C VAL A 78 -2.04 0.47 -0.87
N VAL A 79 -1.64 -0.67 -1.42
CA VAL A 79 -1.07 -0.74 -2.78
C VAL A 79 -2.09 -0.29 -3.83
N LEU A 80 -3.35 -0.72 -3.71
CA LEU A 80 -4.41 -0.31 -4.63
C LEU A 80 -4.69 1.19 -4.55
N ALA A 81 -4.73 1.77 -3.34
CA ALA A 81 -4.93 3.21 -3.17
C ALA A 81 -3.79 4.02 -3.81
N GLU A 82 -2.53 3.58 -3.65
CA GLU A 82 -1.38 4.23 -4.29
C GLU A 82 -1.43 4.13 -5.81
N VAL A 83 -1.73 2.94 -6.36
CA VAL A 83 -1.84 2.75 -7.82
C VAL A 83 -2.97 3.61 -8.39
N GLN A 84 -4.12 3.69 -7.73
CA GLN A 84 -5.24 4.53 -8.17
C GLN A 84 -4.91 6.03 -8.10
N ALA A 85 -4.18 6.47 -7.07
CA ALA A 85 -3.72 7.84 -6.95
C ALA A 85 -2.73 8.21 -8.08
N GLY A 86 -1.86 7.28 -8.50
CA GLY A 86 -0.97 7.46 -9.64
C GLY A 86 -1.66 7.44 -11.01
N VAL A 87 -2.84 6.79 -11.11
CA VAL A 87 -3.65 6.70 -12.34
C VAL A 87 -4.60 7.87 -12.51
N THR A 88 -4.96 8.58 -11.44
CA THR A 88 -5.91 9.70 -11.51
C THR A 88 -5.24 10.92 -12.17
N PRO A 89 -5.70 11.37 -13.36
CA PRO A 89 -5.22 12.63 -13.93
C PRO A 89 -5.59 13.79 -12.98
N PRO A 90 -4.79 14.87 -12.91
CA PRO A 90 -5.12 16.00 -12.05
C PRO A 90 -6.50 16.53 -12.42
N ALA A 91 -7.43 16.49 -11.46
CA ALA A 91 -8.75 17.07 -11.60
C ALA A 91 -8.59 18.59 -11.74
N GLY A 92 -8.45 19.08 -12.97
CA GLY A 92 -8.19 20.50 -13.20
C GLY A 92 -7.74 20.88 -14.61
N THR A 93 -8.41 20.37 -15.66
CA THR A 93 -8.38 21.06 -16.97
C THR A 93 -9.77 21.03 -17.59
N THR A 94 -10.73 21.70 -16.94
CA THR A 94 -11.83 22.32 -17.68
C THR A 94 -11.27 23.57 -18.35
N SER A 95 -10.96 23.48 -19.64
CA SER A 95 -10.80 24.66 -20.49
C SER A 95 -12.10 24.88 -21.26
N SER A 96 -12.72 26.02 -20.95
CA SER A 96 -13.82 26.66 -21.68
C SER A 96 -13.48 27.00 -23.11
#